data_AF-A0A919BA03-F1
#
_entry.id   AF-A0A919BA03-F1
#
_cell.length_a   1.000
_cell.length_b   1.000
_cell.length_c   1.000
_cell.angle_alpha   90.00
_cell.angle_beta   90.00
_cell.angle_gamma   90.00
#
_symmetry.space_group_name_H-M   'P 1'
#
loop_
_entity.id
_entity.type
_entity.pdbx_description
1 polymer ?
#
loop_
_entity_poly.entity_id
_entity_poly.type
_entity_poly.pdbx_seq_one_letter_code
_entity_poly.pdbx_strand_id
1 'polypeptide(L)'
;MADLATRYPPPGPEFMDRVSVAAWVERGPIVSVPRVLLTPARPRPTESVEAYRPGLLGIAQGLGLGQATDPYRLRFGLLLVQGIATLDYGHPSTTLNVPYPETWYHLAQASGYAHVTVGLALRELGGGLEAVHDYLATEGRAGRLWSGQAAWQRSIPATWLRAR
;
A
#
# COMPACT_ATOMS: atom_id res chain seq x y z
N MET A 1 18.21 -3.33 -16.16
CA MET A 1 17.64 -3.53 -14.82
C MET A 1 16.78 -4.76 -14.87
N ALA A 2 17.16 -5.84 -14.18
CA ALA A 2 16.37 -7.06 -14.12
C ALA A 2 14.96 -6.72 -13.59
N ASP A 3 13.95 -7.24 -14.27
CA ASP A 3 12.55 -7.01 -13.95
C ASP A 3 12.27 -7.49 -12.53
N LEU A 4 11.93 -6.56 -11.63
CA LEU A 4 11.51 -6.91 -10.27
C LEU A 4 10.34 -7.89 -10.31
N ALA A 5 9.54 -7.91 -11.39
CA ALA A 5 8.37 -8.77 -11.58
C ALA A 5 8.61 -10.26 -11.28
N THR A 6 9.82 -10.75 -11.53
CA THR A 6 10.18 -12.16 -11.33
C THR A 6 10.73 -12.45 -9.93
N ARG A 7 11.06 -11.42 -9.14
CA ARG A 7 11.82 -11.57 -7.89
C ARG A 7 10.96 -11.65 -6.65
N TYR A 8 9.80 -11.00 -6.62
CA TYR A 8 8.90 -10.99 -5.47
C TYR A 8 7.44 -11.23 -5.91
N PRO A 9 6.91 -12.46 -5.80
CA PRO A 9 5.51 -12.71 -6.11
C PRO A 9 4.59 -11.96 -5.13
N PRO A 10 3.38 -11.55 -5.54
CA PRO A 10 2.36 -11.02 -4.63
C PRO A 10 2.13 -12.01 -3.47
N PRO A 11 2.23 -11.57 -2.21
CA PRO A 11 2.05 -12.48 -1.07
C PRO A 11 0.59 -12.93 -0.91
N GLY A 12 0.40 -14.10 -0.30
CA GLY A 12 -0.92 -14.67 -0.02
C GLY A 12 -1.58 -14.09 1.24
N PRO A 13 -2.78 -14.59 1.59
CA PRO A 13 -3.56 -14.11 2.73
C PRO A 13 -2.85 -14.29 4.08
N GLU A 14 -1.97 -15.30 4.21
CA GLU A 14 -1.16 -15.57 5.40
C GLU A 14 -0.11 -14.51 5.73
N PHE A 15 0.10 -13.56 4.80
CA PHE A 15 0.98 -12.41 4.98
C PHE A 15 0.20 -11.15 5.39
N MET A 16 -1.11 -11.10 5.21
CA MET A 16 -1.87 -9.86 5.39
C MET A 16 -1.94 -9.44 6.87
N ASP A 17 -1.90 -10.39 7.80
CA ASP A 17 -1.83 -10.12 9.25
C ASP A 17 -0.47 -9.52 9.69
N ARG A 18 0.51 -9.51 8.78
CA ARG A 18 1.86 -8.98 8.97
C ARG A 18 2.04 -7.58 8.38
N VAL A 19 0.98 -6.97 7.87
CA VAL A 19 1.03 -5.63 7.27
C VAL A 19 0.19 -4.67 8.08
N SER A 20 0.82 -3.62 8.59
CA SER A 20 0.14 -2.46 9.17
C SER A 20 -0.23 -1.48 8.06
N VAL A 21 -1.48 -1.02 8.09
CA VAL A 21 -2.06 -0.12 7.09
C VAL A 21 -2.57 1.14 7.77
N ALA A 22 -2.16 2.31 7.28
CA ALA A 22 -2.67 3.60 7.72
C ALA A 22 -3.16 4.40 6.51
N ALA A 23 -4.36 4.97 6.60
CA ALA A 23 -4.89 5.88 5.58
C ALA A 23 -5.24 7.24 6.19
N TRP A 24 -4.87 8.31 5.48
CA TRP A 24 -5.13 9.67 5.92
C TRP A 24 -5.22 10.65 4.75
N VAL A 25 -5.84 11.79 4.99
CA VAL A 25 -5.85 12.88 4.03
C VAL A 25 -4.68 13.82 4.32
N GLU A 26 -3.74 13.90 3.39
CA GLU A 26 -2.67 14.88 3.43
C GLU A 26 -3.20 16.22 2.93
N ARG A 27 -3.18 17.24 3.78
CA ARG A 27 -3.68 18.57 3.42
C ARG A 27 -2.55 19.37 2.78
N GLY A 28 -2.63 19.55 1.47
CA GLY A 28 -1.78 20.50 0.75
C GLY A 28 -2.37 21.91 0.73
N PRO A 29 -1.58 22.91 0.31
CA PRO A 29 -2.04 24.29 0.20
C PRO A 29 -3.10 24.51 -0.90
N ILE A 30 -3.13 23.61 -1.90
CA ILE A 30 -4.03 23.73 -3.08
C ILE A 30 -4.98 22.53 -3.13
N VAL A 31 -4.47 21.32 -2.92
CA VAL A 31 -5.25 20.08 -2.98
C VAL A 31 -4.99 19.22 -1.77
N SER A 32 -6.04 18.57 -1.29
CA SER A 32 -5.92 17.47 -0.34
C SER A 32 -5.70 16.17 -1.10
N VAL A 33 -4.86 15.29 -0.56
CA VAL A 33 -4.45 14.04 -1.21
C VAL A 33 -4.75 12.86 -0.29
N PRO A 34 -5.54 11.87 -0.74
CA PRO A 34 -5.75 10.65 0.03
C PRO A 34 -4.47 9.80 -0.04
N ARG A 35 -3.92 9.46 1.11
CA ARG A 35 -2.68 8.67 1.26
C ARG A 35 -2.94 7.35 1.98
N VAL A 36 -2.15 6.34 1.62
CA VAL A 36 -2.08 5.04 2.28
C VAL A 36 -0.61 4.72 2.53
N LEU A 37 -0.30 4.25 3.73
CA LEU A 37 1.00 3.74 4.13
C LEU A 37 0.86 2.27 4.52
N LEU A 38 1.69 1.43 3.91
CA LEU A 38 1.87 0.02 4.23
C LEU A 38 3.23 -0.18 4.87
N THR A 39 3.26 -0.85 6.02
CA THR A 39 4.49 -1.13 6.79
C THR A 39 4.43 -2.54 7.35
N PRO A 40 5.56 -3.14 7.76
CA PRO A 40 5.51 -4.32 8.61
C PRO A 40 4.63 -4.05 9.84
N ALA A 41 3.74 -4.98 10.15
CA ALA A 41 3.16 -5.05 11.47
C ALA A 41 4.26 -5.36 12.50
N ARG A 42 3.95 -5.17 13.78
CA ARG A 42 4.89 -5.47 14.87
C ARG A 42 5.39 -6.92 14.74
N PRO A 43 6.70 -7.16 14.54
CA PRO A 43 7.23 -8.51 14.37
C PRO A 43 6.93 -9.37 15.59
N ARG A 44 6.57 -10.64 15.36
CA ARG A 44 6.48 -11.61 16.45
C ARG A 44 7.90 -11.86 17.01
N PRO A 45 8.05 -12.24 18.29
CA PRO A 45 9.37 -12.42 18.91
C PRO A 45 10.33 -13.37 18.18
N THR A 46 9.80 -14.32 17.40
CA THR A 46 10.57 -15.32 16.67
C THR A 46 10.83 -14.95 15.21
N GLU A 47 10.32 -13.82 14.73
CA GLU A 47 10.37 -13.48 13.31
C GLU A 47 11.47 -12.47 13.02
N SER A 48 12.27 -12.76 11.99
CA SER A 48 13.19 -11.80 11.42
C SER A 48 12.45 -10.84 10.50
N VAL A 49 12.83 -9.58 10.61
CA VAL A 49 12.60 -8.46 9.71
C VAL A 49 12.65 -8.84 8.24
N GLU A 50 13.73 -9.54 7.89
CA GLU A 50 14.03 -9.86 6.50
C GLU A 50 13.00 -10.84 5.94
N ALA A 51 12.21 -11.50 6.79
CA ALA A 51 11.08 -12.33 6.37
C ALA A 51 9.90 -11.50 5.83
N TYR A 52 9.77 -10.22 6.20
CA TYR A 52 8.68 -9.34 5.77
C TYR A 52 8.99 -8.64 4.44
N ARG A 53 10.29 -8.43 4.16
CA ARG A 53 10.76 -7.72 2.97
C ARG A 53 10.20 -8.33 1.67
N PRO A 54 10.27 -9.65 1.41
CA PRO A 54 9.78 -10.21 0.17
C PRO A 54 8.29 -9.93 -0.07
N GLY A 55 7.45 -10.07 0.95
CA GLY A 55 6.01 -9.84 0.82
C GLY A 55 5.67 -8.36 0.57
N LEU A 56 6.28 -7.43 1.31
CA LEU A 56 6.07 -6.00 1.10
C LEU A 56 6.57 -5.53 -0.27
N LEU A 57 7.70 -6.05 -0.75
CA LEU A 57 8.19 -5.77 -2.10
C LEU A 57 7.28 -6.38 -3.17
N GLY A 58 6.72 -7.56 -2.94
CA GLY A 58 5.71 -8.17 -3.82
C GLY A 58 4.45 -7.30 -3.94
N ILE A 59 3.98 -6.73 -2.83
CA ILE A 59 2.86 -5.76 -2.83
C ILE A 59 3.23 -4.49 -3.60
N ALA A 60 4.39 -3.89 -3.30
CA ALA A 60 4.85 -2.67 -3.97
C ALA A 60 4.95 -2.87 -5.49
N GLN A 61 5.51 -4.00 -5.91
CA GLN A 61 5.64 -4.39 -7.31
C GLN A 61 4.29 -4.60 -7.98
N GLY A 62 3.36 -5.31 -7.32
CA GLY A 62 2.01 -5.49 -7.82
C GLY A 62 1.34 -4.16 -8.11
N LEU A 63 1.36 -3.26 -7.14
CA LEU A 63 0.81 -1.92 -7.27
C LEU A 63 1.58 -1.01 -8.25
N GLY A 64 2.72 -1.46 -8.78
CA GLY A 64 3.55 -0.67 -9.68
C GLY A 64 4.31 0.48 -9.00
N LEU A 65 4.49 0.40 -7.68
CA LEU A 65 5.20 1.43 -6.90
C LEU A 65 6.70 1.42 -7.23
N GLY A 66 7.30 2.60 -7.25
CA GLY A 66 8.72 2.81 -7.51
C GLY A 66 9.41 3.52 -6.35
N GLN A 67 10.74 3.48 -6.33
CA GLN A 67 11.52 4.39 -5.51
C GLN A 67 11.51 5.79 -6.14
N ALA A 68 11.98 6.81 -5.41
CA ALA A 68 11.90 8.21 -5.84
C ALA A 68 12.51 8.50 -7.23
N THR A 69 13.45 7.65 -7.70
CA THR A 69 14.11 7.76 -9.01
C THR A 69 13.46 6.93 -10.11
N ASP A 70 12.48 6.08 -9.76
CA ASP A 70 11.88 5.17 -10.72
C ASP A 70 10.74 5.84 -11.52
N PRO A 71 10.55 5.45 -12.79
CA PRO A 71 9.40 5.92 -13.56
C PRO A 71 8.11 5.39 -12.95
N TYR A 72 7.12 6.27 -12.87
CA TYR A 72 5.81 5.98 -12.33
C TYR A 72 5.05 4.93 -13.19
N ARG A 73 4.46 3.91 -12.55
CA ARG A 73 3.72 2.84 -13.24
C ARG A 73 2.38 2.59 -12.55
N LEU A 74 1.29 2.65 -13.33
CA LEU A 74 -0.04 2.20 -12.87
C LEU A 74 -0.22 0.74 -13.25
N ARG A 75 -0.54 -0.13 -12.29
CA ARG A 75 -0.81 -1.56 -12.53
C ARG A 75 -2.12 -2.01 -11.91
N PHE A 76 -2.08 -2.43 -10.64
CA PHE A 76 -3.26 -2.79 -9.87
C PHE A 76 -3.77 -1.60 -9.05
N GLY A 77 -5.00 -1.71 -8.55
CA GLY A 77 -5.81 -0.54 -8.22
C GLY A 77 -6.37 -0.51 -6.81
N LEU A 78 -7.02 0.61 -6.53
CA LEU A 78 -7.86 0.83 -5.35
C LEU A 78 -9.30 0.49 -5.73
N LEU A 79 -9.98 -0.33 -4.94
CA LEU A 79 -11.40 -0.60 -5.10
C LEU A 79 -12.16 0.08 -3.99
N LEU A 80 -13.13 0.90 -4.38
CA LEU A 80 -14.03 1.61 -3.48
C LEU A 80 -15.46 1.19 -3.83
N VAL A 81 -16.03 0.30 -3.02
CA VAL A 81 -17.36 -0.28 -3.26
C VAL A 81 -18.15 -0.33 -1.97
N GLN A 82 -19.33 0.28 -1.94
CA GLN A 82 -20.28 0.23 -0.82
C GLN A 82 -19.66 0.54 0.56
N GLY A 83 -18.74 1.52 0.61
CA GLY A 83 -18.08 1.86 1.87
C GLY A 83 -17.10 0.79 2.34
N ILE A 84 -16.45 0.11 1.39
CA ILE A 84 -15.28 -0.75 1.60
C ILE A 84 -14.16 -0.22 0.69
N ALA A 85 -12.93 -0.13 1.22
CA ALA A 85 -11.73 0.18 0.45
C ALA A 85 -10.72 -0.96 0.54
N THR A 86 -10.27 -1.44 -0.62
CA THR A 86 -9.23 -2.48 -0.70
C THR A 86 -8.24 -2.17 -1.80
N LEU A 87 -6.97 -2.53 -1.59
CA LEU A 87 -5.95 -2.54 -2.61
C LEU A 87 -5.89 -3.91 -3.28
N ASP A 88 -6.07 -3.92 -4.60
CA ASP A 88 -5.64 -5.01 -5.47
C ASP A 88 -4.13 -4.84 -5.69
N TYR A 89 -3.34 -5.84 -5.29
CA TYR A 89 -1.90 -5.87 -5.50
C TYR A 89 -1.48 -7.03 -6.42
N GLY A 90 -2.41 -7.62 -7.16
CA GLY A 90 -2.14 -8.63 -8.18
C GLY A 90 -2.14 -10.07 -7.68
N HIS A 91 -2.52 -10.34 -6.43
CA HIS A 91 -2.77 -11.71 -5.98
C HIS A 91 -4.10 -12.22 -6.57
N PRO A 92 -4.20 -13.49 -7.04
CA PRO A 92 -5.40 -13.98 -7.73
C PRO A 92 -6.69 -13.95 -6.92
N SER A 93 -6.59 -14.09 -5.60
CA SER A 93 -7.72 -14.28 -4.69
C SER A 93 -7.65 -13.46 -3.41
N THR A 94 -6.70 -12.53 -3.29
CA THR A 94 -6.46 -11.79 -2.04
C THR A 94 -6.27 -10.31 -2.31
N THR A 95 -6.84 -9.51 -1.42
CA THR A 95 -6.80 -8.05 -1.45
C THR A 95 -6.38 -7.57 -0.08
N LEU A 96 -5.86 -6.34 -0.03
CA LEU A 96 -5.46 -5.73 1.22
C LEU A 96 -6.50 -4.69 1.64
N ASN A 97 -7.16 -4.91 2.78
CA ASN A 97 -8.11 -3.95 3.34
C ASN A 97 -7.38 -2.67 3.75
N VAL A 98 -7.96 -1.53 3.38
CA VAL A 98 -7.48 -0.21 3.81
C VAL A 98 -8.44 0.30 4.89
N PRO A 99 -8.03 0.40 6.17
CA PRO A 99 -8.80 1.14 7.16
C PRO A 99 -8.72 2.64 6.85
N TYR A 100 -9.85 3.34 6.83
CA TYR A 100 -9.89 4.77 6.51
C TYR A 100 -10.90 5.56 7.35
N PRO A 101 -10.66 6.86 7.54
CA PRO A 101 -11.72 7.80 7.91
C PRO A 101 -12.63 8.08 6.71
N GLU A 102 -13.90 8.40 6.95
CA GLU A 102 -14.89 8.65 5.88
C GLU A 102 -14.44 9.76 4.91
N THR A 103 -13.80 10.81 5.41
CA THR A 103 -13.26 11.91 4.60
C THR A 103 -12.23 11.46 3.57
N TRP A 104 -11.46 10.41 3.88
CA TRP A 104 -10.49 9.82 2.96
C TRP A 104 -11.19 9.08 1.82
N TYR A 105 -12.24 8.30 2.13
CA TYR A 105 -12.97 7.51 1.14
C TYR A 105 -13.61 8.39 0.07
N HIS A 106 -14.34 9.43 0.50
CA HIS A 106 -14.99 10.38 -0.41
C HIS A 106 -13.97 11.11 -1.27
N LEU A 107 -12.84 11.52 -0.68
CA LEU A 107 -11.78 12.18 -1.43
C LEU A 107 -11.15 11.24 -2.46
N ALA A 108 -10.83 9.99 -2.09
CA ALA A 108 -10.26 8.99 -3.00
C ALA A 108 -11.22 8.64 -4.15
N GLN A 109 -12.52 8.61 -3.87
CA GLN A 109 -13.55 8.42 -4.89
C GLN A 109 -13.63 9.62 -5.84
N ALA A 110 -13.58 10.85 -5.32
CA ALA A 110 -13.63 12.07 -6.10
C ALA A 110 -12.36 12.32 -6.93
N SER A 111 -11.18 12.04 -6.37
CA SER A 111 -9.89 12.16 -7.07
C SER A 111 -9.66 11.02 -8.06
N GLY A 112 -10.29 9.87 -7.85
CA GLY A 112 -10.10 8.67 -8.66
C GLY A 112 -8.79 7.93 -8.39
N TYR A 113 -8.08 8.26 -7.30
CA TYR A 113 -6.86 7.58 -6.89
C TYR A 113 -6.53 7.84 -5.41
N ALA A 114 -5.63 7.02 -4.85
CA ALA A 114 -4.91 7.33 -3.62
C ALA A 114 -3.40 7.18 -3.82
N HIS A 115 -2.61 8.02 -3.17
CA HIS A 115 -1.15 7.81 -3.10
C HIS A 115 -0.86 6.68 -2.12
N VAL A 116 -0.12 5.68 -2.58
CA VAL A 116 0.26 4.53 -1.76
C VAL A 116 1.76 4.54 -1.57
N THR A 117 2.19 4.33 -0.33
CA THR A 117 3.59 4.16 0.04
C THR A 117 3.76 2.84 0.78
N VAL A 118 4.73 2.04 0.37
CA VAL A 118 5.22 0.86 1.10
C VAL A 118 6.56 1.23 1.72
N GLY A 119 6.67 1.11 3.04
CA GLY A 119 7.94 1.23 3.75
C GLY A 119 8.42 -0.11 4.29
N LEU A 120 9.74 -0.30 4.32
CA LEU A 120 10.37 -1.55 4.80
C LEU A 120 10.99 -1.44 6.20
N ALA A 121 10.67 -0.39 6.96
CA ALA A 121 11.25 -0.20 8.29
C ALA A 121 10.59 -1.07 9.35
N LEU A 122 11.36 -1.35 10.38
CA LEU A 122 11.01 -2.27 11.46
C LEU A 122 10.51 -1.64 12.73
N ARG A 123 10.21 -0.35 12.65
CA ARG A 123 9.59 0.32 13.77
C ARG A 123 8.10 0.16 13.62
N GLU A 124 7.45 -0.16 14.73
CA GLU A 124 6.02 -0.02 14.85
C GLU A 124 5.66 1.40 14.43
N LEU A 125 4.65 1.50 13.57
CA LEU A 125 4.06 2.79 13.25
C LEU A 125 3.40 3.29 14.54
N GLY A 126 3.95 4.36 15.12
CA GLY A 126 3.32 5.01 16.27
C GLY A 126 1.89 5.46 15.94
N GLY A 127 1.11 5.76 16.97
CA GLY A 127 -0.24 6.28 16.78
C GLY A 127 -0.23 7.70 16.20
N GLY A 128 -1.12 7.95 15.23
CA GLY A 128 -1.40 9.29 14.70
C GLY A 128 -0.51 9.75 13.55
N LEU A 129 -0.84 10.93 13.00
CA LEU A 129 -0.21 11.46 11.79
C LEU A 129 1.25 11.90 11.98
N GLU A 130 1.60 12.39 13.17
CA GLU A 130 2.98 12.78 13.46
C GLU A 130 3.93 11.59 13.33
N ALA A 131 3.54 10.43 13.88
CA ALA A 131 4.31 9.20 13.74
C ALA A 131 4.41 8.71 12.30
N VAL A 132 3.35 8.88 11.51
CA VAL A 132 3.35 8.60 10.06
C VAL A 132 4.34 9.50 9.32
N HIS A 133 4.32 10.80 9.58
CA HIS A 133 5.21 11.76 8.93
C HIS A 133 6.68 11.54 9.32
N ASP A 134 6.96 11.28 10.59
CA ASP A 134 8.30 10.92 11.06
C ASP A 134 8.79 9.63 10.39
N TYR A 135 7.92 8.62 10.27
CA TYR A 135 8.19 7.39 9.50
C TYR A 135 8.60 7.70 8.08
N LEU A 136 7.77 8.43 7.34
CA LEU A 136 8.04 8.78 5.94
C LEU A 136 9.35 9.58 5.79
N ALA A 137 9.61 10.54 6.68
CA ALA A 137 10.82 11.35 6.62
C ALA A 137 12.09 10.51 6.87
N THR A 138 12.07 9.65 7.89
CA THR A 138 13.20 8.80 8.24
C THR A 138 13.50 7.77 7.16
N GLU A 139 12.46 7.08 6.69
CA GLU A 139 12.60 5.99 5.73
C GLU A 139 12.84 6.47 4.31
N GLY A 140 12.31 7.66 3.97
CA GLY A 140 12.59 8.34 2.72
C GLY A 140 14.08 8.66 2.59
N ARG A 141 14.70 9.24 3.64
CA ARG A 141 16.15 9.51 3.66
C ARG A 141 16.98 8.23 3.54
N ALA A 142 16.48 7.12 4.09
CA ALA A 142 17.17 5.84 4.02
C ALA A 142 16.93 5.07 2.71
N GLY A 143 16.13 5.61 1.77
CA GLY A 143 15.82 4.94 0.51
C GLY A 143 14.98 3.66 0.68
N ARG A 144 14.18 3.57 1.75
CA ARG A 144 13.38 2.38 2.10
C ARG A 144 11.88 2.55 1.86
N LEU A 145 11.52 3.48 0.96
CA LEU A 145 10.14 3.73 0.55
C LEU A 145 9.95 3.44 -0.94
N TRP A 146 8.83 2.79 -1.25
CA TRP A 146 8.29 2.63 -2.59
C TRP A 146 6.95 3.34 -2.63
N SER A 147 6.78 4.28 -3.55
CA SER A 147 5.58 5.11 -3.63
C SER A 147 5.03 5.17 -5.04
N GLY A 148 3.73 5.43 -5.12
CA GLY A 148 2.99 5.57 -6.37
C GLY A 148 1.55 6.00 -6.08
N GLN A 149 0.66 5.87 -7.04
CA GLN A 149 -0.78 5.99 -6.83
C GLN A 149 -1.46 4.70 -7.29
N ALA A 150 -2.47 4.30 -6.53
CA ALA A 150 -3.40 3.27 -6.91
C ALA A 150 -4.66 3.95 -7.47
N ALA A 151 -4.95 3.74 -8.75
CA ALA A 151 -6.13 4.29 -9.39
C ALA A 151 -7.40 3.56 -8.91
N TRP A 152 -8.47 4.32 -8.71
CA TRP A 152 -9.76 3.76 -8.38
C TRP A 152 -10.32 2.96 -9.56
N GLN A 153 -10.71 1.71 -9.30
CA GLN A 153 -11.42 0.86 -10.25
C GLN A 153 -12.90 0.77 -9.88
N ARG A 154 -13.76 1.11 -10.84
CA ARG A 154 -15.23 1.03 -10.68
C ARG A 154 -15.79 -0.37 -10.83
N SER A 155 -15.01 -1.28 -11.39
CA SER A 155 -15.41 -2.67 -11.64
C SER A 155 -14.50 -3.61 -10.86
N ILE A 156 -15.11 -4.58 -10.19
CA ILE A 156 -14.37 -5.71 -9.60
C ILE A 156 -13.80 -6.54 -10.76
N PRO A 157 -12.48 -6.84 -10.78
CA PRO A 157 -11.91 -7.68 -11.81
C PRO A 157 -12.64 -9.02 -11.93
N ALA A 158 -12.94 -9.45 -13.17
CA ALA A 158 -13.67 -10.70 -13.40
C ALA A 158 -12.94 -11.94 -12.85
N THR A 159 -11.62 -11.86 -12.70
CA THR A 159 -10.78 -12.89 -12.06
C THR A 159 -11.21 -13.16 -10.62
N TRP A 160 -11.75 -12.17 -9.91
CA TRP A 160 -12.18 -12.31 -8.52
C TRP A 160 -13.55 -12.97 -8.37
N LEU A 161 -14.39 -12.87 -9.40
CA LEU A 161 -15.71 -13.50 -9.42
C LEU A 161 -15.63 -15.02 -9.68
N ARG A 162 -14.45 -15.52 -10.07
CA ARG A 162 -14.23 -16.94 -10.43
C ARG A 162 -13.67 -17.78 -9.29
N ALA A 163 -13.29 -17.19 -8.17
CA ALA A 163 -12.91 -17.94 -6.97
C ALA A 163 -14.17 -18.29 -6.16
N ARG A 164 -14.87 -19.35 -6.56
CA ARG A 164 -15.89 -20.05 -5.77
C ARG A 164 -15.66 -21.55 -5.85
#